data_AF-A0A194XKN0-F1
#
_entry.id   AF-A0A194XKN0-F1
#
_cell.length_a   1.000
_cell.length_b   1.000
_cell.length_c   1.000
_cell.angle_alpha   90.00
_cell.angle_beta   90.00
_cell.angle_gamma   90.00
#
_symmetry.space_group_name_H-M   'P 1'
#
loop_
_entity.id
_entity.type
_entity.pdbx_description
1 polymer ?
#
loop_
_entity_poly.entity_id
_entity_poly.type
_entity_poly.pdbx_seq_one_letter_code
_entity_poly.pdbx_strand_id
1 'polypeptide(L)'
;MREGGRSNDAGIHSASQAAIRQGYWAQSSESYLELVRLLVEADDEYDPIELLLESNDARHTNVYRSIEAWPIFFTPALLLWLLQQSSVRIQDLSVEQFVSFAIRICSQRGQRYSATLARILLERRNVISDLCYARTIAGETMIHSLAGQLGFFIRVSSLEGYDVALADHWDTNRRLSKVDIERSSLPLQDLFTLARELLSAGSEFSSLAWVHAPPRQFTPLLFVFYGFFEDFELFCPRFPMHPLNGATIAIQVWLRLLQSLGVSLNDYGRREKSIHACSNVGKKWKFTGKLSIRHHPHVVYKLTGFDYGPQLSDWRFYITEDMGHIDRYFRDFWDMIDHPERAMPGAWIEEFNEEND
;
A
#
# COMPACT_ATOMS: atom_id res chain seq x y z
N MET A 1 33.87 40.60 21.32
CA MET A 1 33.99 39.91 20.02
C MET A 1 34.23 38.43 20.26
N ARG A 2 33.58 37.58 19.45
CA ARG A 2 33.56 36.10 19.42
C ARG A 2 32.54 35.40 20.31
N GLU A 3 31.31 35.42 19.78
CA GLU A 3 30.36 34.32 19.88
C GLU A 3 30.92 33.07 19.18
N GLY A 4 30.64 31.89 19.74
CA GLY A 4 30.94 30.59 19.15
C GLY A 4 29.87 29.61 19.60
N GLY A 5 28.80 29.50 18.81
CA GLY A 5 27.68 28.58 19.04
C GLY A 5 28.13 27.13 19.00
N ARG A 6 27.73 26.35 20.01
CA ARG A 6 27.82 24.89 20.01
C ARG A 6 26.53 24.32 19.42
N SER A 7 26.70 23.68 18.27
CA SER A 7 25.70 22.96 17.47
C SER A 7 25.23 21.66 18.14
N ASN A 8 24.02 21.26 17.77
CA ASN A 8 23.17 20.18 18.29
C ASN A 8 23.60 18.77 17.82
N ASP A 9 24.88 18.54 17.53
CA ASP A 9 25.37 17.34 16.82
C ASP A 9 25.46 16.05 17.67
N ALA A 10 25.31 16.16 18.99
CA ALA A 10 25.41 15.00 19.89
C ALA A 10 24.18 14.08 19.85
N GLY A 11 23.01 14.58 19.45
CA GLY A 11 21.76 13.80 19.42
C GLY A 11 21.70 12.80 18.25
N ILE A 12 22.22 13.20 17.08
CA ILE A 12 22.16 12.41 15.84
C ILE A 12 23.16 11.23 15.92
N HIS A 13 24.35 11.46 16.48
CA HIS A 13 25.35 10.40 16.67
C HIS A 13 24.92 9.37 17.74
N SER A 14 24.10 9.77 18.71
CA SER A 14 23.57 8.87 19.74
C SER A 14 22.45 7.98 19.19
N ALA A 15 21.56 8.54 18.36
CA ALA A 15 20.48 7.80 17.71
C ALA A 15 21.02 6.77 16.70
N SER A 16 22.05 7.11 15.92
CA SER A 16 22.69 6.17 15.00
C SER A 16 23.49 5.09 15.72
N GLN A 17 24.21 5.41 16.81
CA GLN A 17 24.87 4.42 17.67
C GLN A 17 23.89 3.50 18.41
N ALA A 18 22.70 4.00 18.80
CA ALA A 18 21.65 3.18 19.40
C ALA A 18 21.03 2.21 18.39
N ALA A 19 20.82 2.64 17.15
CA ALA A 19 20.38 1.79 16.05
C ALA A 19 21.43 0.71 15.70
N ILE A 20 22.72 1.05 15.76
CA ILE A 20 23.84 0.11 15.57
C ILE A 20 23.93 -0.88 16.75
N ARG A 21 23.72 -0.44 17.99
CA ARG A 21 23.82 -1.28 19.21
C ARG A 21 22.65 -2.24 19.39
N GLN A 22 21.48 -1.96 18.81
CA GLN A 22 20.35 -2.89 18.82
C GLN A 22 20.48 -4.04 17.79
N GLY A 23 21.59 -4.04 17.03
CA GLY A 23 22.13 -5.23 16.40
C GLY A 23 21.24 -5.81 15.32
N TYR A 24 21.34 -5.27 14.10
CA TYR A 24 21.19 -6.05 12.87
C TYR A 24 21.77 -5.29 11.65
N TRP A 25 22.90 -5.80 11.13
CA TRP A 25 23.31 -5.82 9.72
C TRP A 25 24.11 -4.71 9.00
N ALA A 26 24.86 -3.82 9.65
CA ALA A 26 25.94 -3.15 8.92
C ALA A 26 27.04 -2.60 9.83
N GLN A 27 28.22 -3.23 9.79
CA GLN A 27 29.42 -2.74 10.47
C GLN A 27 30.26 -1.78 9.63
N SER A 28 29.88 -1.46 8.38
CA SER A 28 30.59 -0.50 7.54
C SER A 28 29.65 0.36 6.68
N SER A 29 30.05 1.60 6.40
CA SER A 29 29.38 2.49 5.44
C SER A 29 29.39 1.94 4.01
N GLU A 30 30.37 1.10 3.67
CA GLU A 30 30.48 0.43 2.37
C GLU A 30 29.34 -0.57 2.15
N SER A 31 28.91 -1.32 3.17
CA SER A 31 27.78 -2.25 3.06
C SER A 31 26.45 -1.54 2.78
N TYR A 32 26.28 -0.30 3.28
CA TYR A 32 25.10 0.50 2.96
C TYR A 32 25.15 1.09 1.54
N LEU A 33 26.33 1.48 1.07
CA LEU A 33 26.50 2.01 -0.28
C LEU A 33 26.36 0.92 -1.34
N GLU A 34 26.88 -0.27 -1.07
CA GLU A 34 26.66 -1.44 -1.92
C GLU A 34 25.17 -1.81 -1.93
N LEU A 35 24.45 -1.59 -0.84
CA LEU A 35 23.01 -1.85 -0.80
C LEU A 35 22.19 -0.78 -1.54
N VAL A 36 22.56 0.50 -1.44
CA VAL A 36 21.97 1.56 -2.31
C VAL A 36 22.27 1.27 -3.78
N ARG A 37 23.49 0.82 -4.08
CA ARG A 37 23.90 0.41 -5.41
C ARG A 37 23.10 -0.80 -5.91
N LEU A 38 22.94 -1.85 -5.09
CA LEU A 38 22.09 -3.00 -5.41
C LEU A 38 20.62 -2.61 -5.58
N LEU A 39 20.10 -1.65 -4.80
CA LEU A 39 18.74 -1.13 -5.00
C LEU A 39 18.58 -0.33 -6.30
N VAL A 40 19.65 0.29 -6.79
CA VAL A 40 19.70 1.04 -8.05
C VAL A 40 19.99 0.13 -9.26
N GLU A 41 20.78 -0.92 -9.06
CA GLU A 41 21.23 -1.87 -10.10
C GLU A 41 20.29 -3.08 -10.25
N ALA A 42 19.41 -3.34 -9.28
CA ALA A 42 18.43 -4.42 -9.39
C ALA A 42 17.36 -4.07 -10.44
N ASP A 43 17.45 -4.79 -11.56
CA ASP A 43 16.47 -4.77 -12.65
C ASP A 43 15.09 -5.22 -12.17
N ASP A 44 14.00 -4.70 -12.72
CA ASP A 44 12.63 -5.03 -12.22
C ASP A 44 12.25 -6.51 -12.45
N GLU A 45 13.01 -7.24 -13.27
CA GLU A 45 12.81 -8.65 -13.54
C GLU A 45 13.24 -9.56 -12.38
N TYR A 46 14.10 -9.05 -11.49
CA TYR A 46 14.59 -9.77 -10.33
C TYR A 46 14.39 -8.94 -9.07
N ASP A 47 13.67 -9.49 -8.10
CA ASP A 47 13.72 -8.92 -6.76
C ASP A 47 15.19 -9.01 -6.30
N PRO A 48 15.89 -7.91 -5.92
CA PRO A 48 17.21 -8.00 -5.29
C PRO A 48 17.18 -8.89 -4.05
N ILE A 49 16.00 -9.12 -3.47
CA ILE A 49 15.75 -10.14 -2.45
C ILE A 49 15.93 -11.55 -3.03
N GLU A 50 15.46 -11.86 -4.24
CA GLU A 50 15.72 -13.14 -4.96
C GLU A 50 17.19 -13.33 -5.34
N LEU A 51 17.90 -12.29 -5.80
CA LEU A 51 19.35 -12.37 -6.04
C LEU A 51 20.14 -12.64 -4.74
N LEU A 52 19.68 -12.10 -3.60
CA LEU A 52 20.22 -12.42 -2.27
C LEU A 52 19.80 -13.81 -1.75
N LEU A 53 18.74 -14.42 -2.32
CA LEU A 53 18.29 -15.78 -2.02
C LEU A 53 19.07 -16.83 -2.83
N GLU A 54 19.41 -16.54 -4.07
CA GLU A 54 20.24 -17.42 -4.92
C GLU A 54 21.69 -17.54 -4.40
N SER A 55 22.13 -16.62 -3.53
CA SER A 55 23.46 -16.65 -2.90
C SER A 55 23.64 -17.69 -1.78
N ASN A 56 22.74 -18.68 -1.66
CA ASN A 56 22.85 -19.98 -0.97
C ASN A 56 23.42 -20.05 0.47
N ASP A 57 23.61 -18.93 1.17
CA ASP A 57 24.09 -18.92 2.56
C ASP A 57 22.90 -18.91 3.53
N ALA A 58 22.76 -19.98 4.32
CA ALA A 58 21.71 -20.18 5.33
C ALA A 58 21.63 -19.07 6.39
N ARG A 59 22.60 -18.15 6.43
CA ARG A 59 22.55 -16.92 7.24
C ARG A 59 21.55 -15.88 6.73
N HIS A 60 21.06 -15.99 5.49
CA HIS A 60 20.14 -15.03 4.86
C HIS A 60 18.65 -15.26 5.20
N THR A 61 18.26 -16.46 5.67
CA THR A 61 16.85 -16.75 6.03
C THR A 61 16.38 -15.97 7.28
N ASN A 62 17.29 -15.58 8.18
CA ASN A 62 16.99 -14.66 9.28
C ASN A 62 17.06 -13.17 8.85
N VAL A 63 17.75 -12.86 7.76
CA VAL A 63 17.75 -11.53 7.12
C VAL A 63 16.39 -11.24 6.48
N TYR A 64 15.71 -12.27 5.97
CA TYR A 64 14.36 -12.15 5.41
C TYR A 64 13.32 -11.56 6.40
N ARG A 65 13.27 -12.07 7.64
CA ARG A 65 12.39 -11.50 8.69
C ARG A 65 12.80 -10.07 9.11
N SER A 66 14.03 -9.66 8.83
CA SER A 66 14.49 -8.31 9.12
C SER A 66 14.27 -7.35 7.94
N ILE A 67 14.33 -7.78 6.68
CA ILE A 67 14.04 -6.98 5.47
C ILE A 67 12.54 -6.64 5.35
N GLU A 68 11.62 -7.53 5.69
CA GLU A 68 10.20 -7.15 5.83
C GLU A 68 9.98 -6.15 6.99
N ALA A 69 10.93 -6.05 7.93
CA ALA A 69 10.96 -5.03 9.00
C ALA A 69 11.76 -3.76 8.62
N TRP A 70 12.46 -3.72 7.48
CA TRP A 70 13.17 -2.53 6.96
C TRP A 70 12.31 -1.28 6.72
N PRO A 71 11.04 -1.39 6.28
CA PRO A 71 10.25 -0.20 5.99
C PRO A 71 10.09 0.73 7.20
N ILE A 72 10.31 0.21 8.40
CA ILE A 72 10.18 0.94 9.65
C ILE A 72 11.41 1.83 9.93
N PHE A 73 12.58 1.57 9.31
CA PHE A 73 13.84 2.20 9.72
C PHE A 73 14.48 3.16 8.72
N PHE A 74 14.02 3.21 7.46
CA PHE A 74 14.59 4.15 6.49
C PHE A 74 14.01 5.56 6.71
N THR A 75 14.73 6.39 7.44
CA THR A 75 14.31 7.76 7.78
C THR A 75 14.88 8.80 6.80
N PRO A 76 14.24 9.98 6.67
CA PRO A 76 14.78 11.10 5.89
C PRO A 76 16.24 11.45 6.24
N ALA A 77 16.58 11.43 7.53
CA ALA A 77 17.94 11.73 8.00
C ALA A 77 18.96 10.67 7.54
N LEU A 78 18.59 9.39 7.57
CA LEU A 78 19.44 8.31 7.08
C LEU A 78 19.66 8.43 5.57
N LEU A 79 18.60 8.69 4.79
CA LEU A 79 18.74 8.91 3.36
C LEU A 79 19.67 10.09 3.08
N LEU A 80 19.46 11.25 3.71
CA LEU A 80 20.33 12.41 3.52
C LEU A 80 21.79 12.12 3.87
N TRP A 81 22.04 11.37 4.95
CA TRP A 81 23.38 10.94 5.32
C TRP A 81 23.99 10.01 4.27
N LEU A 82 23.25 9.00 3.78
CA LEU A 82 23.70 8.10 2.71
C LEU A 82 24.05 8.87 1.44
N LEU A 83 23.22 9.83 1.04
CA LEU A 83 23.45 10.69 -0.11
C LEU A 83 24.67 11.61 0.06
N GLN A 84 25.08 11.91 1.28
CA GLN A 84 26.30 12.68 1.57
C GLN A 84 27.56 11.80 1.60
N GLN A 85 27.44 10.55 2.05
CA GLN A 85 28.58 9.62 2.14
C GLN A 85 28.85 8.84 0.85
N SER A 86 27.84 8.74 -0.03
CA SER A 86 27.98 8.03 -1.31
C SER A 86 29.04 8.68 -2.20
N SER A 87 29.97 7.85 -2.68
CA SER A 87 30.91 8.22 -3.74
C SER A 87 30.20 8.40 -5.09
N VAL A 88 29.08 7.69 -5.30
CA VAL A 88 28.19 7.87 -6.44
C VAL A 88 27.34 9.11 -6.20
N ARG A 89 27.51 10.13 -7.05
CA ARG A 89 26.65 11.31 -6.99
C ARG A 89 25.32 10.96 -7.63
N ILE A 90 24.20 11.34 -7.00
CA ILE A 90 22.87 11.20 -7.61
C ILE A 90 22.83 11.85 -9.01
N GLN A 91 23.60 12.91 -9.20
CA GLN A 91 23.71 13.61 -10.48
C GLN A 91 24.30 12.74 -11.59
N ASP A 92 25.05 11.69 -11.26
CA ASP A 92 25.66 10.77 -12.22
C ASP A 92 24.68 9.67 -12.67
N LEU A 93 23.57 9.46 -11.95
CA LEU A 93 22.53 8.52 -12.35
C LEU A 93 21.77 9.05 -13.57
N SER A 94 21.40 8.16 -14.50
CA SER A 94 20.46 8.51 -15.57
C SER A 94 19.11 8.95 -14.99
N VAL A 95 18.31 9.68 -15.78
CA VAL A 95 16.95 10.08 -15.35
C VAL A 95 16.11 8.85 -15.02
N GLU A 96 16.20 7.82 -15.87
CA GLU A 96 15.47 6.57 -15.71
C GLU A 96 15.83 5.82 -14.41
N GLN A 97 17.12 5.59 -14.15
CA GLN A 97 17.57 4.92 -12.91
C GLN A 97 17.14 5.67 -11.66
N PHE A 98 17.28 7.00 -11.69
CA PHE A 98 16.90 7.85 -10.57
C PHE A 98 15.39 7.80 -10.30
N VAL A 99 14.59 7.83 -11.37
CA VAL A 99 13.14 7.76 -11.26
C VAL A 99 12.70 6.38 -10.78
N SER A 100 13.24 5.31 -11.34
CA SER A 100 12.96 3.93 -10.88
C SER A 100 13.27 3.80 -9.39
N PHE A 101 14.42 4.31 -8.95
CA PHE A 101 14.79 4.34 -7.54
C PHE A 101 13.78 5.11 -6.66
N ALA A 102 13.33 6.28 -7.12
CA ALA A 102 12.31 7.07 -6.41
C ALA A 102 10.96 6.33 -6.35
N ILE A 103 10.50 5.72 -7.45
CA ILE A 103 9.26 4.92 -7.51
C ILE A 103 9.36 3.75 -6.53
N ARG A 104 10.49 3.05 -6.52
CA ARG A 104 10.75 1.92 -5.63
C ARG A 104 10.69 2.31 -4.15
N ILE A 105 11.32 3.43 -3.78
CA ILE A 105 11.24 3.98 -2.41
C ILE A 105 9.79 4.31 -2.03
N CYS A 106 9.02 4.91 -2.95
CA CYS A 106 7.60 5.16 -2.72
C CYS A 106 6.76 3.89 -2.62
N SER A 107 7.12 2.85 -3.36
CA SER A 107 6.39 1.58 -3.44
C SER A 107 6.66 0.68 -2.24
N GLN A 108 7.71 0.97 -1.46
CA GLN A 108 8.10 0.14 -0.33
C GLN A 108 7.00 0.12 0.75
N ARG A 109 6.37 -1.04 0.92
CA ARG A 109 5.26 -1.24 1.86
C ARG A 109 5.68 -0.93 3.29
N GLY A 110 4.85 -0.24 4.07
CA GLY A 110 5.16 0.07 5.46
C GLY A 110 6.14 1.22 5.66
N GLN A 111 6.65 1.81 4.57
CA GLN A 111 7.56 2.94 4.65
C GLN A 111 6.81 4.22 5.03
N ARG A 112 6.89 4.58 6.31
CA ARG A 112 6.22 5.75 6.89
C ARG A 112 6.63 7.07 6.25
N TYR A 113 7.84 7.16 5.70
CA TYR A 113 8.38 8.39 5.11
C TYR A 113 8.48 8.30 3.59
N SER A 114 7.74 7.40 2.94
CA SER A 114 7.86 7.10 1.50
C SER A 114 7.78 8.36 0.63
N ALA A 115 6.79 9.21 0.89
CA ALA A 115 6.62 10.48 0.19
C ALA A 115 7.72 11.50 0.52
N THR A 116 8.10 11.65 1.79
CA THR A 116 9.19 12.55 2.22
C THR A 116 10.53 12.16 1.57
N LEU A 117 10.84 10.86 1.57
CA LEU A 117 12.06 10.30 1.00
C LEU A 117 12.11 10.53 -0.51
N ALA A 118 11.00 10.31 -1.21
CA ALA A 118 10.91 10.64 -2.62
C ALA A 118 11.12 12.13 -2.83
N ARG A 119 10.41 13.02 -2.14
CA ARG A 119 10.58 14.48 -2.27
C ARG A 119 12.03 14.92 -2.08
N ILE A 120 12.75 14.39 -1.09
CA ILE A 120 14.19 14.66 -0.87
C ILE A 120 15.02 14.31 -2.11
N LEU A 121 14.72 13.19 -2.77
CA LEU A 121 15.36 12.84 -4.03
C LEU A 121 15.00 13.86 -5.10
N LEU A 122 13.71 14.16 -5.28
CA LEU A 122 13.21 14.98 -6.39
C LEU A 122 13.72 16.42 -6.35
N GLU A 123 13.73 17.02 -5.15
CA GLU A 123 14.23 18.38 -4.93
C GLU A 123 15.69 18.55 -5.35
N ARG A 124 16.51 17.50 -5.23
CA ARG A 124 17.94 17.56 -5.58
C ARG A 124 18.21 17.61 -7.07
N ARG A 125 17.27 17.15 -7.90
CA ARG A 125 17.45 17.06 -9.36
C ARG A 125 16.51 17.96 -10.15
N ASN A 126 15.45 18.49 -9.51
CA ASN A 126 14.43 19.32 -10.16
C ASN A 126 13.75 18.60 -11.36
N VAL A 127 13.46 17.30 -11.20
CA VAL A 127 12.95 16.40 -12.26
C VAL A 127 11.49 16.01 -12.08
N ILE A 128 10.69 16.84 -11.40
CA ILE A 128 9.31 16.46 -11.10
C ILE A 128 8.44 16.32 -12.36
N SER A 129 8.77 17.06 -13.42
CA SER A 129 8.13 16.91 -14.73
C SER A 129 8.45 15.57 -15.39
N ASP A 130 9.68 15.09 -15.23
CA ASP A 130 10.15 13.85 -15.86
C ASP A 130 9.50 12.62 -15.20
N LEU A 131 9.27 12.71 -13.88
CA LEU A 131 8.58 11.67 -13.12
C LEU A 131 7.14 11.43 -13.55
N CYS A 132 6.44 12.45 -14.04
CA CYS A 132 5.00 12.36 -14.28
C CYS A 132 4.64 11.31 -15.34
N TYR A 133 5.59 11.03 -16.23
CA TYR A 133 5.44 10.08 -17.33
C TYR A 133 6.25 8.82 -17.13
N ALA A 134 7.13 8.81 -16.13
CA ALA A 134 8.01 7.70 -15.91
C ALA A 134 7.27 6.51 -15.31
N ARG A 135 7.72 5.33 -15.71
CA ARG A 135 7.12 4.06 -15.36
C ARG A 135 8.21 3.06 -15.01
N THR A 136 7.93 2.17 -14.09
CA THR A 136 8.70 0.93 -13.93
C THR A 136 8.44 0.01 -15.13
N ILE A 137 9.17 -1.11 -15.24
CA ILE A 137 8.92 -2.16 -16.23
C ILE A 137 7.51 -2.75 -16.04
N ALA A 138 6.98 -2.75 -14.81
CA ALA A 138 5.60 -3.11 -14.53
C ALA A 138 4.57 -2.07 -15.03
N GLY A 139 5.00 -0.92 -15.54
CA GLY A 139 4.12 0.18 -15.92
C GLY A 139 3.67 1.06 -14.74
N GLU A 140 4.20 0.80 -13.53
CA GLU A 140 3.85 1.53 -12.31
C GLU A 140 4.41 2.96 -12.38
N THR A 141 3.55 3.94 -12.11
CA THR A 141 3.96 5.33 -11.92
C THR A 141 4.02 5.65 -10.43
N MET A 142 4.69 6.74 -10.06
CA MET A 142 4.71 7.17 -8.66
C MET A 142 3.32 7.40 -8.06
N ILE A 143 2.33 7.77 -8.88
CA ILE A 143 0.95 7.94 -8.42
C ILE A 143 0.33 6.61 -7.98
N HIS A 144 0.65 5.49 -8.63
CA HIS A 144 0.20 4.16 -8.18
C HIS A 144 0.80 3.83 -6.80
N SER A 145 2.10 4.06 -6.63
CA SER A 145 2.80 3.82 -5.37
C SER A 145 2.20 4.65 -4.24
N LEU A 146 1.95 5.95 -4.47
CA LEU A 146 1.31 6.84 -3.47
C LEU A 146 -0.11 6.42 -3.15
N ALA A 147 -0.89 5.98 -4.14
CA ALA A 147 -2.23 5.47 -3.91
C ALA A 147 -2.20 4.19 -3.04
N GLY A 148 -1.26 3.29 -3.31
CA GLY A 148 -0.98 2.11 -2.47
C GLY A 148 -0.62 2.49 -1.03
N GLN A 149 0.33 3.41 -0.85
CA GLN A 149 0.73 3.89 0.48
C GLN A 149 -0.43 4.55 1.22
N LEU A 150 -1.30 5.29 0.53
CA LEU A 150 -2.49 5.88 1.13
C LEU A 150 -3.42 4.79 1.69
N GLY A 151 -3.73 3.77 0.88
CA GLY A 151 -4.53 2.62 1.32
C GLY A 151 -3.92 1.93 2.54
N PHE A 152 -2.60 1.73 2.53
CA PHE A 152 -1.85 1.16 3.64
C PHE A 152 -1.94 2.01 4.91
N PHE A 153 -1.71 3.32 4.82
CA PHE A 153 -1.75 4.21 5.98
C PHE A 153 -3.13 4.26 6.63
N ILE A 154 -4.19 4.39 5.83
CA ILE A 154 -5.56 4.42 6.35
C ILE A 154 -5.90 3.12 7.07
N ARG A 155 -5.44 1.97 6.55
CA ARG A 155 -5.56 0.69 7.27
C ARG A 155 -4.86 0.74 8.62
N VAL A 156 -3.58 1.14 8.66
CA VAL A 156 -2.80 1.14 9.90
C VAL A 156 -3.42 2.08 10.94
N SER A 157 -3.86 3.26 10.53
CA SER A 157 -4.56 4.20 11.41
C SER A 157 -5.87 3.60 11.95
N SER A 158 -6.65 2.92 11.10
CA SER A 158 -7.89 2.25 11.51
C SER A 158 -7.65 1.14 12.54
N LEU A 159 -6.49 0.46 12.45
CA LEU A 159 -6.10 -0.62 13.36
C LEU A 159 -5.64 -0.14 14.73
N GLU A 160 -4.94 0.98 14.78
CA GLU A 160 -4.42 1.56 16.02
C GLU A 160 -5.52 2.22 16.87
N GLY A 161 -6.79 2.10 16.45
CA GLY A 161 -7.92 2.72 17.14
C GLY A 161 -7.88 4.25 17.07
N TYR A 162 -7.06 4.82 16.17
CA TYR A 162 -7.23 6.21 15.79
C TYR A 162 -8.59 6.31 15.12
N ASP A 163 -9.50 6.92 15.87
CA ASP A 163 -10.88 7.06 15.49
C ASP A 163 -10.97 7.62 14.07
N VAL A 164 -11.95 7.14 13.31
CA VAL A 164 -12.31 7.59 11.97
C VAL A 164 -12.73 9.08 11.97
N ALA A 165 -12.62 9.75 13.12
CA ALA A 165 -12.39 11.19 13.23
C ALA A 165 -11.51 11.75 12.09
N LEU A 166 -10.49 11.06 11.59
CA LEU A 166 -9.72 11.52 10.43
C LEU A 166 -10.49 11.58 9.10
N ALA A 167 -11.71 11.06 8.97
CA ALA A 167 -12.57 11.21 7.80
C ALA A 167 -13.60 12.34 8.01
N ASP A 168 -14.22 12.39 9.20
CA ASP A 168 -15.21 13.42 9.60
C ASP A 168 -14.57 14.80 9.85
N HIS A 169 -13.30 14.83 10.27
CA HIS A 169 -12.55 16.08 10.54
C HIS A 169 -12.08 16.79 9.27
N TRP A 170 -12.16 16.16 8.11
CA TRP A 170 -11.93 16.83 6.83
C TRP A 170 -13.21 17.35 6.19
N ASP A 171 -14.37 16.85 6.63
CA ASP A 171 -15.68 17.29 6.15
C ASP A 171 -16.18 18.55 6.89
N THR A 172 -15.65 18.78 8.09
CA THR A 172 -15.91 19.97 8.89
C THR A 172 -14.60 20.74 9.06
N ASN A 173 -14.59 22.06 8.86
CA ASN A 173 -13.47 22.97 9.15
C ASN A 173 -13.04 23.00 10.65
N ARG A 174 -13.25 21.90 11.39
CA ARG A 174 -12.96 21.76 12.80
C ARG A 174 -11.45 21.58 12.95
N ARG A 175 -10.80 22.60 13.48
CA ARG A 175 -9.39 22.56 13.91
C ARG A 175 -9.19 21.31 14.77
N LEU A 176 -8.47 20.34 14.25
CA LEU A 176 -7.88 19.29 15.07
C LEU A 176 -7.14 19.95 16.24
N SER A 177 -7.07 19.26 17.37
CA SER A 177 -6.11 19.64 18.39
C SER A 177 -4.73 19.59 17.71
N LYS A 178 -3.92 20.64 17.90
CA LYS A 178 -2.58 20.76 17.32
C LYS A 178 -1.71 19.50 17.58
N VAL A 179 -2.00 18.79 18.68
CA VAL A 179 -1.28 17.61 19.15
C VAL A 179 -1.57 16.35 18.32
N ASP A 180 -2.79 16.20 17.79
CA ASP A 180 -3.20 14.99 17.02
C ASP A 180 -2.74 15.06 15.55
N ILE A 181 -2.71 16.27 14.98
CA ILE A 181 -2.05 16.54 13.68
C ILE A 181 -0.56 16.23 13.82
N GLU A 182 0.16 16.89 14.74
CA GLU A 182 1.63 16.87 14.74
C GLU A 182 2.27 15.48 14.94
N ARG A 183 1.55 14.51 15.54
CA ARG A 183 2.08 13.15 15.78
C ARG A 183 1.73 12.12 14.71
N SER A 184 0.66 12.33 13.93
CA SER A 184 0.16 11.34 12.95
C SER A 184 0.04 11.89 11.52
N SER A 185 0.10 13.21 11.32
CA SER A 185 -0.19 13.84 10.02
C SER A 185 0.98 13.95 9.07
N LEU A 186 2.23 13.89 9.55
CA LEU A 186 3.40 14.19 8.71
C LEU A 186 3.50 13.26 7.48
N PRO A 187 3.39 11.91 7.62
CA PRO A 187 3.39 11.00 6.48
C PRO A 187 2.28 11.27 5.45
N LEU A 188 1.04 11.44 5.92
CA LEU A 188 -0.12 11.65 5.04
C LEU A 188 -0.07 13.03 4.37
N GLN A 189 0.38 14.06 5.09
CA GLN A 189 0.55 15.39 4.54
C GLN A 189 1.64 15.42 3.47
N ASP A 190 2.75 14.74 3.68
CA ASP A 190 3.82 14.60 2.67
C ASP A 190 3.32 13.82 1.46
N LEU A 191 2.54 12.75 1.67
CA LEU A 191 1.92 12.00 0.59
C LEU A 191 0.99 12.87 -0.24
N PHE A 192 0.13 13.66 0.38
CA PHE A 192 -0.76 14.59 -0.34
C PHE A 192 0.00 15.71 -1.04
N THR A 193 1.08 16.20 -0.43
CA THR A 193 1.91 17.24 -1.03
C THR A 193 2.57 16.70 -2.30
N LEU A 194 3.21 15.53 -2.22
CA LEU A 194 3.82 14.89 -3.38
C LEU A 194 2.79 14.53 -4.46
N ALA A 195 1.64 13.98 -4.08
CA ALA A 195 0.57 13.67 -5.03
C ALA A 195 0.05 14.93 -5.74
N ARG A 196 -0.11 16.05 -5.00
CA ARG A 196 -0.47 17.35 -5.59
C ARG A 196 0.57 17.82 -6.58
N GLU A 197 1.85 17.76 -6.21
CA GLU A 197 2.95 18.19 -7.08
C GLU A 197 2.97 17.37 -8.38
N LEU A 198 2.86 16.05 -8.29
CA LEU A 198 2.83 15.14 -9.44
C LEU A 198 1.61 15.34 -10.34
N LEU A 199 0.42 15.51 -9.75
CA LEU A 199 -0.82 15.74 -10.51
C LEU A 199 -0.82 17.12 -11.18
N SER A 200 -0.29 18.14 -10.50
CA SER A 200 -0.14 19.49 -11.08
C SER A 200 0.86 19.50 -12.23
N ALA A 201 1.86 18.61 -12.19
CA ALA A 201 2.83 18.43 -13.26
C ALA A 201 2.32 17.52 -14.41
N GLY A 202 1.07 17.04 -14.34
CA GLY A 202 0.40 16.33 -15.44
C GLY A 202 0.42 14.80 -15.34
N SER A 203 0.76 14.22 -14.19
CA SER A 203 0.72 12.77 -13.99
C SER A 203 -0.66 12.19 -14.30
N GLU A 204 -0.69 11.07 -15.05
CA GLU A 204 -1.92 10.39 -15.41
C GLU A 204 -2.44 9.49 -14.26
N PHE A 205 -3.63 9.82 -13.73
CA PHE A 205 -4.26 9.13 -12.60
C PHE A 205 -5.18 7.96 -12.99
N SER A 206 -5.29 7.65 -14.28
CA SER A 206 -6.09 6.54 -14.84
C SER A 206 -5.24 5.54 -15.62
N SER A 207 -3.91 5.65 -15.53
CA SER A 207 -3.03 4.72 -16.23
C SER A 207 -3.04 3.34 -15.56
N LEU A 208 -2.67 2.32 -16.34
CA LEU A 208 -2.66 0.93 -15.88
C LEU A 208 -1.22 0.49 -15.56
N ALA A 209 -1.05 -0.15 -14.42
CA ALA A 209 0.18 -0.81 -14.01
C ALA A 209 -0.07 -2.28 -13.70
N TRP A 210 0.91 -3.13 -14.03
CA TRP A 210 0.88 -4.56 -13.75
C TRP A 210 1.29 -4.84 -12.30
N VAL A 211 0.60 -5.82 -11.69
CA VAL A 211 0.97 -6.40 -10.40
C VAL A 211 1.33 -7.86 -10.64
N HIS A 212 2.51 -8.30 -10.19
CA HIS A 212 3.18 -9.49 -10.73
C HIS A 212 2.62 -10.86 -10.30
N ALA A 213 1.66 -10.97 -9.38
CA ALA A 213 1.08 -12.28 -9.06
C ALA A 213 -0.33 -12.21 -8.41
N PRO A 214 -1.40 -12.65 -9.09
CA PRO A 214 -1.48 -12.98 -10.52
C PRO A 214 -1.37 -11.72 -11.41
N PRO A 215 -0.87 -11.84 -12.66
CA PRO A 215 -0.68 -10.70 -13.56
C PRO A 215 -2.01 -10.01 -13.82
N ARG A 216 -2.15 -8.81 -13.27
CA ARG A 216 -3.35 -8.01 -13.35
C ARG A 216 -3.00 -6.56 -13.47
N GLN A 217 -3.83 -5.83 -14.18
CA GLN A 217 -3.68 -4.39 -14.34
C GLN A 217 -4.50 -3.64 -13.30
N PHE A 218 -3.88 -2.65 -12.68
CA PHE A 218 -4.47 -1.84 -11.62
C PHE A 218 -4.33 -0.37 -12.01
N THR A 219 -5.39 0.41 -11.77
CA THR A 219 -5.33 1.87 -11.76
C THR A 219 -4.86 2.35 -10.38
N PRO A 220 -4.48 3.62 -10.22
CA PRO A 220 -4.22 4.19 -8.91
C PRO A 220 -5.36 3.96 -7.90
N LEU A 221 -6.64 4.06 -8.33
CA LEU A 221 -7.78 3.71 -7.47
C LEU A 221 -7.72 2.28 -6.95
N LEU A 222 -7.39 1.33 -7.82
CA LEU A 222 -7.24 -0.08 -7.45
C LEU A 222 -6.00 -0.33 -6.60
N PHE A 223 -4.96 0.50 -6.73
CA PHE A 223 -3.81 0.52 -5.82
C PHE A 223 -4.19 0.99 -4.41
N VAL A 224 -5.15 1.92 -4.24
CA VAL A 224 -5.69 2.25 -2.91
C VAL A 224 -6.27 1.01 -2.24
N PHE A 225 -7.10 0.25 -2.97
CA PHE A 225 -7.61 -1.03 -2.47
C PHE A 225 -6.50 -2.04 -2.22
N TYR A 226 -5.52 -2.11 -3.12
CA TYR A 226 -4.38 -2.99 -3.00
C TYR A 226 -3.64 -2.74 -1.69
N GLY A 227 -3.16 -1.52 -1.45
CA GLY A 227 -2.45 -1.19 -0.22
C GLY A 227 -3.30 -1.33 1.05
N PHE A 228 -4.62 -1.15 0.94
CA PHE A 228 -5.54 -1.38 2.06
C PHE A 228 -5.70 -2.88 2.38
N PHE A 229 -5.96 -3.74 1.39
CA PHE A 229 -6.24 -5.15 1.63
C PHE A 229 -4.99 -6.04 1.73
N GLU A 230 -3.87 -5.59 1.15
CA GLU A 230 -2.68 -6.40 0.96
C GLU A 230 -2.08 -6.96 2.26
N ASP A 231 -1.88 -8.28 2.24
CA ASP A 231 -1.38 -9.15 3.31
C ASP A 231 -0.55 -8.45 4.39
N PHE A 232 -1.16 -8.32 5.56
CA PHE A 232 -0.44 -8.02 6.80
C PHE A 232 -0.62 -9.19 7.76
N GLU A 233 0.17 -10.23 7.52
CA GLU A 233 0.25 -11.38 8.41
C GLU A 233 0.78 -11.01 9.80
N LEU A 234 1.16 -9.76 10.08
CA LEU A 234 2.09 -9.48 11.18
C LEU A 234 1.53 -8.92 12.51
N PHE A 235 0.45 -8.11 12.62
CA PHE A 235 0.24 -7.44 13.94
C PHE A 235 -1.15 -7.22 14.56
N CYS A 236 -2.30 -7.63 14.02
CA CYS A 236 -3.57 -7.26 14.68
C CYS A 236 -4.58 -8.41 14.87
N PRO A 237 -4.68 -8.98 16.08
CA PRO A 237 -5.73 -9.93 16.44
C PRO A 237 -7.09 -9.27 16.74
N ARG A 238 -7.23 -7.95 16.61
CA ARG A 238 -8.50 -7.25 16.89
C ARG A 238 -8.74 -6.19 15.82
N PHE A 239 -9.46 -6.55 14.76
CA PHE A 239 -10.11 -5.56 13.91
C PHE A 239 -11.47 -5.25 14.52
N PRO A 240 -11.68 -4.08 15.16
CA PRO A 240 -13.00 -3.69 15.66
C PRO A 240 -13.94 -3.29 14.51
N MET A 241 -13.43 -3.11 13.29
CA MET A 241 -14.16 -2.60 12.13
C MET A 241 -14.14 -3.61 10.97
N HIS A 242 -15.28 -3.74 10.29
CA HIS A 242 -15.36 -4.48 9.03
C HIS A 242 -14.41 -3.84 8.01
N PRO A 243 -13.50 -4.60 7.35
CA PRO A 243 -12.45 -4.03 6.49
C PRO A 243 -13.00 -3.21 5.32
N LEU A 244 -14.23 -3.48 4.89
CA LEU A 244 -14.92 -2.70 3.86
C LEU A 244 -15.13 -1.22 4.24
N ASN A 245 -15.37 -0.91 5.52
CA ASN A 245 -15.56 0.47 5.96
C ASN A 245 -14.25 1.25 5.85
N GLY A 246 -13.14 0.66 6.31
CA GLY A 246 -11.81 1.25 6.18
C GLY A 246 -11.39 1.45 4.73
N ALA A 247 -11.65 0.47 3.87
CA ALA A 247 -11.38 0.58 2.44
C ALA A 247 -12.18 1.74 1.81
N THR A 248 -13.46 1.88 2.18
CA THR A 248 -14.32 2.97 1.71
C THR A 248 -13.75 4.34 2.12
N ILE A 249 -13.28 4.48 3.37
CA ILE A 249 -12.63 5.70 3.85
C ILE A 249 -11.38 6.01 3.03
N ALA A 250 -10.52 5.02 2.77
CA ALA A 250 -9.31 5.22 1.99
C ALA A 250 -9.61 5.77 0.58
N ILE A 251 -10.66 5.25 -0.07
CA ILE A 251 -11.07 5.74 -1.39
C ILE A 251 -11.68 7.14 -1.30
N GLN A 252 -12.50 7.42 -0.29
CA GLN A 252 -13.06 8.76 -0.12
C GLN A 252 -11.96 9.80 0.06
N VAL A 253 -10.90 9.47 0.80
CA VAL A 253 -9.72 10.32 0.94
C VAL A 253 -9.01 10.51 -0.41
N TRP A 254 -8.84 9.45 -1.19
CA TRP A 254 -8.30 9.52 -2.55
C TRP A 254 -9.14 10.42 -3.49
N LEU A 255 -10.45 10.22 -3.53
CA LEU A 255 -11.36 11.01 -4.36
C LEU A 255 -11.38 12.48 -3.93
N ARG A 256 -11.36 12.76 -2.62
CA ARG A 256 -11.28 14.13 -2.10
C ARG A 256 -9.98 14.81 -2.50
N LEU A 257 -8.85 14.09 -2.48
CA LEU A 257 -7.58 14.59 -2.98
C LEU A 257 -7.70 14.99 -4.46
N LEU A 258 -8.20 14.09 -5.32
CA LEU A 258 -8.41 14.39 -6.74
C LEU A 258 -9.32 15.61 -6.94
N GLN A 259 -10.45 15.67 -6.23
CA GLN A 259 -11.38 16.80 -6.30
C GLN A 259 -10.73 18.11 -5.87
N SER A 260 -9.90 18.11 -4.81
CA SER A 260 -9.18 19.30 -4.34
C SER A 260 -8.18 19.86 -5.35
N LEU A 261 -7.79 19.05 -6.33
CA LEU A 261 -6.88 19.40 -7.42
C LEU A 261 -7.63 19.80 -8.71
N GLY A 262 -8.95 19.95 -8.62
CA GLY A 262 -9.79 20.32 -9.77
C GLY A 262 -10.06 19.17 -10.72
N VAL A 263 -9.74 17.92 -10.36
CA VAL A 263 -10.10 16.75 -11.18
C VAL A 263 -11.61 16.57 -11.13
N SER A 264 -12.23 16.53 -12.30
CA SER A 264 -13.65 16.21 -12.46
C SER A 264 -13.90 14.75 -12.03
N LEU A 265 -14.53 14.56 -10.87
CA LEU A 265 -14.86 13.21 -10.39
C LEU A 265 -15.82 12.47 -11.34
N ASN A 266 -16.68 13.19 -12.05
CA ASN A 266 -17.56 12.57 -13.03
C ASN A 266 -16.78 11.98 -14.23
N ASP A 267 -15.81 12.73 -14.75
CA ASP A 267 -14.99 12.25 -15.87
C ASP A 267 -14.01 11.16 -15.43
N TYR A 268 -13.45 11.29 -14.23
CA TYR A 268 -12.63 10.26 -13.61
C TYR A 268 -13.41 8.95 -13.41
N GLY A 269 -14.59 9.02 -12.79
CA GLY A 269 -15.46 7.87 -12.55
C GLY A 269 -15.90 7.19 -13.84
N ARG A 270 -16.20 7.96 -14.89
CA ARG A 270 -16.50 7.40 -16.23
C ARG A 270 -15.32 6.60 -16.77
N ARG A 271 -14.10 7.12 -16.63
CA ARG A 271 -12.89 6.44 -17.10
C ARG A 271 -12.60 5.18 -16.31
N GLU A 272 -12.66 5.25 -14.98
CA GLU A 272 -12.52 4.08 -14.10
C GLU A 272 -13.59 3.02 -14.37
N LYS A 273 -14.85 3.42 -14.65
CA LYS A 273 -15.93 2.48 -14.98
C LYS A 273 -15.65 1.76 -16.30
N SER A 274 -15.14 2.48 -17.30
CA SER A 274 -14.71 1.90 -18.58
C SER A 274 -13.57 0.90 -18.40
N ILE A 275 -12.57 1.25 -17.58
CA ILE A 275 -11.44 0.37 -17.27
C ILE A 275 -11.91 -0.85 -16.48
N HIS A 276 -12.77 -0.66 -15.48
CA HIS A 276 -13.32 -1.75 -14.67
C HIS A 276 -14.13 -2.74 -15.50
N ALA A 277 -14.71 -2.34 -16.64
CA ALA A 277 -15.36 -3.27 -17.56
C ALA A 277 -14.37 -4.26 -18.23
N CYS A 278 -13.07 -3.96 -18.29
CA CYS A 278 -12.06 -4.83 -18.86
C CYS A 278 -11.84 -6.10 -18.01
N SER A 279 -11.54 -7.22 -18.68
CA SER A 279 -11.37 -8.53 -18.05
C SER A 279 -10.01 -8.73 -17.38
N ASN A 280 -8.98 -8.03 -17.85
CA ASN A 280 -7.60 -8.09 -17.36
C ASN A 280 -7.31 -7.18 -16.15
N VAL A 281 -8.30 -6.39 -15.73
CA VAL A 281 -8.19 -5.50 -14.58
C VAL A 281 -8.40 -6.27 -13.28
N GLY A 282 -7.53 -6.02 -12.31
CA GLY A 282 -7.61 -6.66 -11.01
C GLY A 282 -8.78 -6.15 -10.18
N LYS A 283 -9.66 -7.08 -9.82
CA LYS A 283 -10.88 -6.78 -9.04
C LYS A 283 -10.96 -7.56 -7.74
N LYS A 284 -9.94 -8.35 -7.41
CA LYS A 284 -9.93 -9.22 -6.23
C LYS A 284 -8.68 -8.98 -5.40
N TRP A 285 -8.85 -8.88 -4.10
CA TRP A 285 -7.78 -8.72 -3.12
C TRP A 285 -7.90 -9.80 -2.06
N LYS A 286 -6.78 -10.43 -1.72
CA LYS A 286 -6.73 -11.38 -0.61
C LYS A 286 -6.55 -10.60 0.68
N PHE A 287 -7.30 -10.97 1.71
CA PHE A 287 -7.17 -10.44 3.05
C PHE A 287 -6.87 -11.59 4.01
N THR A 288 -5.66 -11.58 4.57
CA THR A 288 -5.19 -12.53 5.58
C THR A 288 -5.45 -11.99 6.98
N GLY A 289 -6.50 -12.47 7.63
CA GLY A 289 -6.71 -12.25 9.05
C GLY A 289 -5.84 -13.20 9.88
N LYS A 290 -5.06 -12.67 10.84
CA LYS A 290 -4.18 -13.46 11.72
C LYS A 290 -4.92 -14.33 12.75
N LEU A 291 -6.25 -14.33 12.75
CA LEU A 291 -7.09 -14.82 13.85
C LEU A 291 -7.22 -16.35 13.96
N SER A 292 -6.58 -17.16 13.11
CA SER A 292 -6.52 -18.60 13.35
C SER A 292 -5.32 -19.22 12.67
N ILE A 293 -4.32 -19.60 13.47
CA ILE A 293 -3.10 -20.32 13.06
C ILE A 293 -3.43 -21.72 12.50
N ARG A 294 -4.71 -22.11 12.35
CA ARG A 294 -5.04 -23.49 11.96
C ARG A 294 -6.01 -23.65 10.79
N HIS A 295 -7.09 -22.87 10.62
CA HIS A 295 -8.13 -23.28 9.64
C HIS A 295 -8.96 -22.17 8.95
N HIS A 296 -8.57 -20.89 8.97
CA HIS A 296 -9.38 -19.89 8.25
C HIS A 296 -8.89 -19.66 6.82
N PRO A 297 -9.76 -19.86 5.80
CA PRO A 297 -9.44 -19.56 4.42
C PRO A 297 -9.18 -18.05 4.26
N HIS A 298 -8.26 -17.69 3.37
CA HIS A 298 -8.07 -16.31 2.94
C HIS A 298 -9.43 -15.73 2.52
N VAL A 299 -9.86 -14.64 3.17
CA VAL A 299 -11.06 -13.93 2.70
C VAL A 299 -10.64 -13.15 1.47
N VAL A 300 -11.24 -13.45 0.32
CA VAL A 300 -10.98 -12.70 -0.90
C VAL A 300 -12.09 -11.66 -1.01
N TYR A 301 -11.75 -10.38 -1.16
CA TYR A 301 -12.72 -9.34 -1.45
C TYR A 301 -12.72 -9.05 -2.94
N LYS A 302 -13.89 -8.86 -3.53
CA LYS A 302 -14.07 -8.56 -4.96
C LYS A 302 -14.87 -7.28 -5.16
N LEU A 303 -14.33 -6.34 -5.92
CA LEU A 303 -15.06 -5.16 -6.40
C LEU A 303 -15.91 -5.58 -7.59
N THR A 304 -17.22 -5.74 -7.35
CA THR A 304 -18.20 -6.15 -8.37
C THR A 304 -18.62 -4.98 -9.26
N GLY A 305 -18.63 -3.77 -8.72
CA GLY A 305 -18.92 -2.54 -9.44
C GLY A 305 -18.91 -1.34 -8.49
N PHE A 306 -19.19 -0.15 -9.04
CA PHE A 306 -19.37 1.06 -8.25
C PHE A 306 -20.23 2.07 -9.00
N ASP A 307 -20.95 2.91 -8.26
CA ASP A 307 -21.57 4.13 -8.78
C ASP A 307 -20.62 5.31 -8.59
N TYR A 308 -20.77 6.33 -9.44
CA TYR A 308 -19.96 7.54 -9.38
C TYR A 308 -20.80 8.75 -9.79
N GLY A 309 -20.35 9.93 -9.35
CA GLY A 309 -20.95 11.21 -9.70
C GLY A 309 -20.00 12.38 -9.41
N PRO A 310 -20.45 13.63 -9.61
CA PRO A 310 -19.64 14.82 -9.37
C PRO A 310 -19.32 15.06 -7.88
N GLN A 311 -20.15 14.57 -6.96
CA GLN A 311 -19.95 14.71 -5.52
C GLN A 311 -19.42 13.42 -4.91
N LEU A 312 -18.65 13.52 -3.81
CA LEU A 312 -18.12 12.36 -3.08
C LEU A 312 -19.23 11.41 -2.61
N SER A 313 -20.39 11.95 -2.23
CA SER A 313 -21.57 11.18 -1.78
C SER A 313 -22.21 10.31 -2.88
N ASP A 314 -21.93 10.61 -4.14
CA ASP A 314 -22.45 9.87 -5.29
C ASP A 314 -21.67 8.56 -5.52
N TRP A 315 -20.48 8.45 -4.91
CA TRP A 315 -19.62 7.29 -5.08
C TRP A 315 -19.99 6.19 -4.10
N ARG A 316 -20.32 5.02 -4.65
CA ARG A 316 -20.70 3.83 -3.87
C ARG A 316 -19.98 2.61 -4.43
N PHE A 317 -19.24 1.89 -3.60
CA PHE A 317 -18.48 0.71 -4.02
C PHE A 317 -19.19 -0.56 -3.59
N TYR A 318 -19.40 -1.47 -4.53
CA TYR A 318 -20.04 -2.76 -4.29
C TYR A 318 -18.97 -3.83 -4.17
N ILE A 319 -18.55 -4.09 -2.94
CA ILE A 319 -17.52 -5.07 -2.62
C ILE A 319 -18.18 -6.28 -1.96
N THR A 320 -17.96 -7.44 -2.53
CA THR A 320 -18.45 -8.71 -1.98
C THR A 320 -17.27 -9.53 -1.51
N GLU A 321 -17.47 -10.36 -0.50
CA GLU A 321 -16.57 -11.48 -0.25
C GLU A 321 -16.70 -12.43 -1.45
N ASP A 322 -15.58 -12.69 -2.13
CA ASP A 322 -15.44 -13.69 -3.17
C ASP A 322 -15.39 -15.05 -2.49
N MET A 323 -16.58 -15.56 -2.26
CA MET A 323 -16.85 -16.83 -1.62
C MET A 323 -16.51 -18.00 -2.55
N GLY A 324 -15.34 -18.00 -3.22
CA GLY A 324 -14.98 -19.03 -4.20
C GLY A 324 -14.98 -20.46 -3.64
N HIS A 325 -14.91 -20.62 -2.31
CA HIS A 325 -15.15 -21.88 -1.62
C HIS A 325 -16.65 -22.20 -1.47
N ILE A 326 -17.50 -21.20 -1.25
CA ILE A 326 -18.96 -21.35 -1.23
C ILE A 326 -19.51 -21.60 -2.63
N ASP A 327 -18.87 -21.16 -3.71
CA ASP A 327 -19.29 -21.57 -5.06
C ASP A 327 -19.33 -23.09 -5.23
N ARG A 328 -18.46 -23.84 -4.51
CA ARG A 328 -18.56 -25.31 -4.46
C ARG A 328 -19.80 -25.75 -3.69
N TYR A 329 -20.04 -25.20 -2.50
CA TYR A 329 -21.24 -25.51 -1.70
C TYR A 329 -22.54 -25.11 -2.39
N PHE A 330 -22.59 -23.98 -3.10
CA PHE A 330 -23.73 -23.55 -3.89
C PHE A 330 -23.93 -24.44 -5.10
N ARG A 331 -22.85 -24.84 -5.79
CA ARG A 331 -22.95 -25.82 -6.88
C ARG A 331 -23.50 -27.14 -6.37
N ASP A 332 -22.99 -27.65 -5.25
CA ASP A 332 -23.46 -28.89 -4.64
C ASP A 332 -24.93 -28.75 -4.18
N PHE A 333 -25.29 -27.60 -3.61
CA PHE A 333 -26.67 -27.28 -3.22
C PHE A 333 -27.63 -27.29 -4.41
N TRP A 334 -27.28 -26.60 -5.49
CA TRP A 334 -28.10 -26.58 -6.70
C TRP A 334 -28.12 -27.94 -7.41
N ASP A 335 -26.99 -28.67 -7.44
CA ASP A 335 -26.95 -30.04 -7.98
C ASP A 335 -27.91 -30.96 -7.19
N MET A 336 -28.00 -30.81 -5.86
CA MET A 336 -28.97 -31.56 -5.04
C MET A 336 -30.43 -31.17 -5.32
N ILE A 337 -30.72 -29.90 -5.63
CA ILE A 337 -32.07 -29.45 -6.00
C ILE A 337 -32.46 -30.01 -7.39
N ASP A 338 -31.53 -29.95 -8.35
CA ASP A 338 -31.77 -30.41 -9.72
C ASP A 338 -31.78 -31.94 -9.83
N HIS A 339 -31.09 -32.62 -8.92
CA HIS A 339 -31.00 -34.08 -8.81
C HIS A 339 -31.47 -34.57 -7.43
N PRO A 340 -32.79 -34.53 -7.15
CA PRO A 340 -33.32 -34.95 -5.85
C PRO A 340 -33.01 -36.43 -5.55
N GLU A 341 -32.73 -37.26 -6.55
CA GLU A 341 -32.24 -38.64 -6.38
C GLU A 341 -30.81 -38.74 -5.81
N ARG A 342 -30.02 -37.66 -5.90
CA ARG A 342 -28.68 -37.53 -5.32
C ARG A 342 -28.69 -36.89 -3.94
N ALA A 343 -29.83 -36.37 -3.47
CA ALA A 343 -30.00 -36.00 -2.08
C ALA A 343 -29.88 -37.28 -1.23
N MET A 344 -28.75 -37.45 -0.54
CA MET A 344 -28.37 -38.72 0.09
C MET A 344 -28.15 -38.53 1.62
N PRO A 345 -27.96 -39.64 2.32
CA PRO A 345 -28.87 -40.30 3.24
C PRO A 345 -28.93 -39.63 4.63
N GLY A 346 -30.14 -39.42 5.15
CA GLY A 346 -30.40 -38.71 6.42
C GLY A 346 -31.44 -37.60 6.30
N ALA A 347 -32.09 -37.45 5.13
CA ALA A 347 -33.30 -36.66 5.00
C ALA A 347 -34.30 -37.11 6.07
N TRP A 348 -34.62 -36.17 6.94
CA TRP A 348 -35.41 -36.34 8.15
C TRP A 348 -36.60 -37.24 7.88
N ILE A 349 -36.58 -38.44 8.47
CA ILE A 349 -37.80 -39.23 8.63
C ILE A 349 -38.63 -38.38 9.60
N GLU A 350 -39.52 -37.56 9.06
CA GLU A 350 -40.63 -37.04 9.83
C GLU A 350 -41.46 -38.26 10.19
N GLU A 351 -41.15 -38.89 11.32
CA GLU A 351 -42.02 -39.87 11.96
C GLU A 351 -43.31 -39.11 12.31
N PHE A 352 -44.21 -39.01 11.33
CA PHE A 352 -45.61 -38.73 11.57
C PHE A 352 -46.11 -39.90 12.42
N ASN A 353 -46.14 -39.70 13.74
CA ASN A 353 -46.94 -40.50 14.66
C ASN A 353 -48.41 -40.28 14.31
N GLU A 354 -48.88 -40.90 13.23
CA GLU A 354 -50.29 -41.15 13.00
C GLU A 354 -50.73 -42.24 13.99
N GLU A 355 -51.50 -41.78 14.99
CA GLU A 355 -52.65 -42.47 15.57
C GLU A 355 -52.47 -43.92 16.05
N ASN A 356 -52.50 -44.08 17.38
CA ASN A 356 -53.26 -45.19 17.98
C ASN A 356 -54.56 -44.60 18.52
N ASP A 357 -55.62 -44.70 17.73
CA ASP A 357 -57.02 -44.72 18.18
C ASP A 357 -57.44 -46.17 18.52
#